data_AF-A0A8T6LDA5-F1
#
_entry.id   AF-A0A8T6LDA5-F1
#
_cell.length_a   1.000
_cell.length_b   1.000
_cell.length_c   1.000
_cell.angle_alpha   90.00
_cell.angle_beta   90.00
_cell.angle_gamma   90.00
#
_symmetry.space_group_name_H-M   'P 1'
#
loop_
_entity.id
_entity.type
_entity.pdbx_description
1 polymer ?
#
loop_
_entity_poly.entity_id
_entity_poly.type
_entity_poly.pdbx_seq_one_letter_code
_entity_poly.pdbx_strand_id
1 'polypeptide(L)'
;MRIHDRYARVTPYEMALPGRPFAEERFGLIRDEADRRGVDIWDPGAFSMLEQSRRAIADIRVEDDNPVLFVQYGVILFHAFHFWSAGEHLYLLGNEAAHQLTRARRPAGPEDWAFAAPSRAGYVQLPHYLFWARPEAGGPAEALDGFFWVFTPAHRLHLMVASGMRADRPGLGVMPVPEIPGEEASRWAAANVRERGDDFASTLPGGEDLCSIETLGEVVKLAGRLFWQLERGSLRAGAPTKGGDGGSGPSEGGVDPATSSRAPLASTLPWRLITTAEAR
;
A
#
# COMPACT_ATOMS: atom_id res chain seq x y z
N MET A 1 2.88 -12.75 17.09
CA MET A 1 2.85 -12.50 15.64
C MET A 1 1.99 -13.56 14.96
N ARG A 2 0.91 -13.15 14.29
CA ARG A 2 0.03 -14.08 13.55
C ARG A 2 0.80 -14.69 12.37
N ILE A 3 0.42 -15.89 11.92
CA ILE A 3 1.17 -16.60 10.86
C ILE A 3 1.20 -15.81 9.55
N HIS A 4 0.12 -15.07 9.23
CA HIS A 4 0.00 -14.23 8.03
C HIS A 4 0.81 -12.93 8.07
N ASP A 5 1.50 -12.66 9.18
CA ASP A 5 2.47 -11.57 9.32
C ASP A 5 3.91 -12.10 9.31
N ARG A 6 4.11 -13.39 9.06
CA ARG A 6 5.45 -14.02 8.92
C ARG A 6 5.96 -14.03 7.48
N TYR A 7 5.08 -13.73 6.53
CA TYR A 7 5.37 -13.73 5.10
C TYR A 7 4.58 -12.61 4.42
N ALA A 8 5.05 -12.13 3.28
CA ALA A 8 4.28 -11.21 2.46
C ALA A 8 3.12 -11.94 1.78
N ARG A 9 1.90 -11.43 1.95
CA ARG A 9 0.71 -11.89 1.22
C ARG A 9 0.72 -11.30 -0.18
N VAL A 10 0.04 -11.97 -1.11
CA VAL A 10 -0.15 -11.49 -2.49
C VAL A 10 -0.57 -10.03 -2.48
N THR A 11 0.18 -9.22 -3.24
CA THR A 11 0.00 -7.78 -3.30
C THR A 11 -1.12 -7.38 -4.27
N PRO A 12 -1.69 -6.17 -4.15
CA PRO A 12 -2.64 -5.68 -5.14
C PRO A 12 -2.05 -5.60 -6.55
N TYR A 13 -0.74 -5.40 -6.68
CA TYR A 13 -0.01 -5.45 -7.96
C TYR A 13 -0.08 -6.84 -8.59
N GLU A 14 0.18 -7.89 -7.80
CA GLU A 14 0.11 -9.28 -8.26
C GLU A 14 -1.32 -9.74 -8.55
N MET A 15 -2.33 -9.18 -7.86
CA MET A 15 -3.74 -9.52 -8.14
C MET A 15 -4.30 -8.78 -9.36
N ALA A 16 -3.95 -7.51 -9.53
CA ALA A 16 -4.55 -6.66 -10.55
C ALA A 16 -3.93 -6.89 -11.94
N LEU A 17 -2.69 -7.35 -12.01
CA LEU A 17 -2.00 -7.57 -13.28
C LEU A 17 -2.06 -9.03 -13.72
N PRO A 18 -2.20 -9.30 -15.04
CA PRO A 18 -2.10 -10.66 -15.60
C PRO A 18 -0.77 -11.40 -15.35
N GLY A 19 0.25 -10.71 -14.81
CA GLY A 19 1.53 -11.28 -14.41
C GLY A 19 2.74 -10.47 -14.83
N ARG A 20 3.93 -10.96 -14.49
CA ARG A 20 5.21 -10.28 -14.77
C ARG A 20 5.49 -10.04 -16.26
N PRO A 21 5.28 -11.00 -17.19
CA PRO A 21 5.50 -10.75 -18.61
C PRO A 21 4.64 -9.60 -19.16
N PHE A 22 3.39 -9.49 -18.68
CA PHE A 22 2.50 -8.38 -19.02
C PHE A 22 3.08 -7.05 -18.55
N ALA A 23 3.52 -6.97 -17.28
CA ALA A 23 4.11 -5.76 -16.73
C ALA A 23 5.36 -5.33 -17.52
N GLU A 24 6.28 -6.25 -17.79
CA GLU A 24 7.53 -5.97 -18.51
C GLU A 24 7.27 -5.43 -19.92
N GLU A 25 6.33 -6.03 -20.66
CA GLU A 25 5.95 -5.57 -21.99
C GLU A 25 5.20 -4.22 -21.95
N ARG A 26 4.07 -4.17 -21.23
CA ARG A 26 3.18 -3.00 -21.25
C ARG A 26 3.83 -1.78 -20.62
N PHE A 27 4.55 -1.94 -19.51
CA PHE A 27 5.19 -0.81 -18.86
C PHE A 27 6.41 -0.30 -19.65
N GLY A 28 7.13 -1.20 -20.34
CA GLY A 28 8.11 -0.80 -21.34
C GLY A 28 7.51 0.13 -22.39
N LEU A 29 6.39 -0.28 -23.01
CA LEU A 29 5.70 0.50 -24.04
C LEU A 29 5.15 1.85 -23.54
N ILE A 30 4.63 1.90 -22.31
CA ILE A 30 4.14 3.14 -21.69
C ILE A 30 5.28 4.14 -21.52
N ARG A 31 6.42 3.69 -20.97
CA ARG A 31 7.61 4.53 -20.79
C ARG A 31 8.13 5.05 -22.13
N ASP A 32 8.25 4.15 -23.11
CA ASP A 32 8.73 4.52 -24.45
C ASP A 32 7.79 5.52 -25.14
N GLU A 33 6.47 5.43 -24.93
CA GLU A 33 5.51 6.41 -25.42
C GLU A 33 5.66 7.76 -24.72
N ALA A 34 5.75 7.77 -23.39
CA ALA A 34 5.90 8.99 -22.59
C ALA A 34 7.17 9.75 -23.02
N ASP A 35 8.30 9.04 -23.13
CA ASP A 35 9.59 9.61 -23.54
C ASP A 35 9.50 10.21 -24.96
N ARG A 36 8.91 9.48 -25.91
CA ARG A 36 8.76 9.94 -27.30
C ARG A 36 7.86 11.18 -27.42
N ARG A 37 6.86 11.30 -26.55
CA ARG A 37 5.88 12.41 -26.56
C ARG A 37 6.26 13.56 -25.62
N GLY A 38 7.30 13.41 -24.80
CA GLY A 38 7.67 14.38 -23.77
C GLY A 38 6.57 14.56 -22.70
N VAL A 39 5.81 13.50 -22.42
CA VAL A 39 4.75 13.52 -21.41
C VAL A 39 5.35 13.27 -20.03
N ASP A 40 4.94 14.05 -19.04
CA ASP A 40 5.32 13.80 -17.66
C ASP A 40 4.64 12.52 -17.14
N ILE A 41 5.43 11.45 -17.03
CA ILE A 41 4.96 10.14 -16.57
C ILE A 41 4.65 10.11 -15.06
N TRP A 42 5.04 11.15 -14.31
CA TRP A 42 4.77 11.29 -12.89
C TRP A 42 3.43 11.97 -12.59
N ASP A 43 2.82 12.63 -13.56
CA ASP A 43 1.47 13.19 -13.44
C ASP A 43 0.42 12.09 -13.73
N PRO A 44 -0.43 11.70 -12.76
CA PRO A 44 -1.41 10.64 -12.98
C PRO A 44 -2.40 10.94 -14.11
N GLY A 45 -2.75 12.22 -14.30
CA GLY A 45 -3.64 12.68 -15.36
C GLY A 45 -3.03 12.42 -16.74
N ALA A 46 -1.85 12.96 -16.99
CA ALA A 46 -1.10 12.80 -18.23
C ALA A 46 -0.72 11.34 -18.51
N PHE A 47 -0.31 10.60 -17.48
CA PHE A 47 -0.05 9.16 -17.55
C PHE A 47 -1.27 8.39 -18.06
N SER A 48 -2.46 8.68 -17.53
CA SER A 48 -3.70 7.98 -17.90
C SER A 48 -4.14 8.24 -19.35
N MET A 49 -3.69 9.36 -19.94
CA MET A 49 -4.04 9.76 -21.30
C MET A 49 -3.18 9.10 -22.40
N LEU A 50 -2.02 8.56 -22.03
CA LEU A 50 -1.15 7.80 -22.94
C LEU A 50 -1.91 6.62 -23.56
N GLU A 51 -1.68 6.38 -24.85
CA GLU A 51 -2.38 5.31 -25.58
C GLU A 51 -2.05 3.93 -25.00
N GLN A 52 -0.78 3.68 -24.65
CA GLN A 52 -0.36 2.43 -24.05
C GLN A 52 -0.92 2.24 -22.64
N SER A 53 -1.12 3.31 -21.87
CA SER A 53 -1.79 3.23 -20.57
C SER A 53 -3.24 2.79 -20.73
N ARG A 54 -3.98 3.40 -21.67
CA ARG A 54 -5.38 3.05 -21.93
C ARG A 54 -5.52 1.60 -22.43
N ARG A 55 -4.57 1.13 -23.27
CA ARG A 55 -4.51 -0.28 -23.70
C ARG A 55 -4.23 -1.23 -22.55
N ALA A 56 -3.26 -0.91 -21.69
CA ALA A 56 -2.96 -1.73 -20.52
C ALA A 56 -4.18 -1.82 -19.57
N ILE A 57 -4.90 -0.72 -19.36
CA ILE A 57 -6.15 -0.72 -18.59
C ILE A 57 -7.20 -1.65 -19.23
N ALA A 58 -7.38 -1.57 -20.55
CA ALA A 58 -8.33 -2.42 -21.26
C ALA A 58 -7.98 -3.92 -21.13
N ASP A 59 -6.70 -4.26 -21.23
CA ASP A 59 -6.22 -5.64 -21.07
C ASP A 59 -6.41 -6.18 -19.63
N ILE A 60 -6.26 -5.32 -18.62
CA ILE A 60 -6.51 -5.68 -17.20
C ILE A 60 -8.00 -5.92 -16.95
N ARG A 61 -8.87 -5.16 -17.61
CA ARG A 61 -10.30 -5.10 -17.28
C ARG A 61 -11.12 -6.30 -17.73
N VAL A 62 -10.68 -7.06 -18.73
CA VAL A 62 -11.25 -8.25 -19.41
C VAL A 62 -12.78 -8.34 -19.61
N GLU A 63 -13.67 -7.90 -18.71
CA GLU A 63 -15.13 -8.13 -18.75
C GLU A 63 -16.04 -6.98 -18.28
N ASP A 64 -15.56 -5.80 -17.85
CA ASP A 64 -16.43 -4.72 -17.33
C ASP A 64 -16.23 -3.39 -18.09
N ASP A 65 -17.31 -2.83 -18.65
CA ASP A 65 -17.36 -1.56 -19.42
C ASP A 65 -17.69 -0.31 -18.56
N ASN A 66 -17.75 -0.41 -17.23
CA ASN A 66 -18.08 0.71 -16.35
C ASN A 66 -17.02 1.86 -16.38
N PRO A 67 -17.37 3.10 -16.77
CA PRO A 67 -16.41 4.21 -16.81
C PRO A 67 -15.77 4.56 -15.46
N VAL A 68 -16.47 4.33 -14.34
CA VAL A 68 -15.95 4.57 -12.98
C VAL A 68 -14.77 3.65 -12.68
N LEU A 69 -14.84 2.39 -13.16
CA LEU A 69 -13.74 1.45 -13.02
C LEU A 69 -12.53 1.87 -13.84
N PHE A 70 -12.69 2.57 -14.97
CA PHE A 70 -11.56 3.05 -15.77
C PHE A 70 -10.64 3.97 -14.95
N VAL A 71 -11.24 4.91 -14.21
CA VAL A 71 -10.48 5.84 -13.35
C VAL A 71 -9.77 5.08 -12.24
N GLN A 72 -10.46 4.12 -11.61
CA GLN A 72 -9.90 3.26 -10.57
C GLN A 72 -8.70 2.45 -11.09
N TYR A 73 -8.84 1.80 -12.25
CA TYR A 73 -7.75 1.07 -12.90
C TYR A 73 -6.62 1.98 -13.37
N GLY A 74 -6.91 3.23 -13.73
CA GLY A 74 -5.88 4.23 -14.02
C GLY A 74 -4.99 4.53 -12.80
N VAL A 75 -5.60 4.69 -11.62
CA VAL A 75 -4.85 4.85 -10.36
C VAL A 75 -4.03 3.60 -10.04
N ILE A 76 -4.64 2.41 -10.15
CA ILE A 76 -3.94 1.13 -9.92
C ILE A 76 -2.76 0.99 -10.87
N LEU A 77 -2.96 1.25 -12.16
CA LEU A 77 -1.92 1.15 -13.18
C LEU A 77 -0.79 2.15 -12.93
N PHE A 78 -1.09 3.39 -12.54
CA PHE A 78 -0.08 4.40 -12.18
C PHE A 78 0.81 3.89 -11.04
N HIS A 79 0.21 3.43 -9.94
CA HIS A 79 0.97 2.92 -8.80
C HIS A 79 1.72 1.64 -9.14
N ALA A 80 1.13 0.73 -9.92
CA ALA A 80 1.75 -0.51 -10.37
C ALA A 80 2.97 -0.26 -11.28
N PHE A 81 2.83 0.66 -12.24
CA PHE A 81 3.91 1.07 -13.14
C PHE A 81 5.10 1.62 -12.36
N HIS A 82 4.85 2.57 -11.45
CA HIS A 82 5.91 3.19 -10.65
C HIS A 82 6.53 2.21 -9.64
N PHE A 83 5.72 1.33 -9.05
CA PHE A 83 6.18 0.22 -8.20
C PHE A 83 7.14 -0.70 -8.95
N TRP A 84 6.76 -1.16 -10.14
CA TRP A 84 7.60 -1.98 -11.00
C TRP A 84 8.88 -1.24 -11.41
N SER A 85 8.75 0.01 -11.87
CA SER A 85 9.90 0.81 -12.32
C SER A 85 10.88 1.13 -11.19
N ALA A 86 10.43 1.13 -9.93
CA ALA A 86 11.29 1.30 -8.76
C ALA A 86 11.96 0.00 -8.30
N GLY A 87 11.66 -1.16 -8.90
CA GLY A 87 12.21 -2.45 -8.50
C GLY A 87 11.38 -3.21 -7.47
N GLU A 88 10.06 -2.99 -7.46
CA GLU A 88 9.07 -3.80 -6.73
C GLU A 88 9.35 -3.84 -5.22
N HIS A 89 9.62 -2.67 -4.63
CA HIS A 89 9.96 -2.53 -3.22
C HIS A 89 8.79 -2.86 -2.27
N LEU A 90 8.73 -4.11 -1.82
CA LEU A 90 7.72 -4.61 -0.88
C LEU A 90 8.23 -4.61 0.57
N TYR A 91 7.46 -4.00 1.47
CA TYR A 91 7.72 -3.97 2.90
C TYR A 91 6.54 -4.56 3.68
N LEU A 92 6.84 -5.41 4.65
CA LEU A 92 5.85 -5.92 5.60
C LEU A 92 6.03 -5.18 6.92
N LEU A 93 5.00 -4.48 7.36
CA LEU A 93 5.01 -3.81 8.66
C LEU A 93 4.74 -4.83 9.77
N GLY A 94 5.70 -5.04 10.68
CA GLY A 94 5.50 -5.91 11.84
C GLY A 94 4.50 -5.33 12.84
N ASN A 95 3.81 -6.20 13.60
CA ASN A 95 2.79 -5.78 14.57
C ASN A 95 3.32 -4.77 15.62
N GLU A 96 4.49 -5.02 16.21
CA GLU A 96 5.09 -4.09 17.18
C GLU A 96 5.41 -2.73 16.56
N ALA A 97 5.95 -2.73 15.34
CA ALA A 97 6.21 -1.51 14.58
C ALA A 97 4.91 -0.76 14.26
N ALA A 98 3.84 -1.47 13.89
CA ALA A 98 2.53 -0.88 13.65
C ALA A 98 1.96 -0.22 14.91
N HIS A 99 2.00 -0.91 16.06
CA HIS A 99 1.56 -0.34 17.32
C HIS A 99 2.42 0.86 17.74
N GLN A 100 3.73 0.83 17.51
CA GLN A 100 4.59 1.99 17.72
C GLN A 100 4.16 3.18 16.85
N LEU A 101 3.83 2.95 15.57
CA LEU A 101 3.38 4.01 14.67
C LEU A 101 2.04 4.62 15.07
N THR A 102 1.09 3.82 15.57
CA THR A 102 -0.25 4.33 15.93
C THR A 102 -0.27 4.94 17.33
N ARG A 103 0.42 4.34 18.29
CA ARG A 103 0.47 4.80 19.69
C ARG A 103 1.53 5.88 19.95
N ALA A 104 2.44 6.13 19.00
CA ALA A 104 3.41 7.21 19.14
C ALA A 104 2.68 8.53 19.42
N ARG A 105 2.98 9.12 20.60
CA ARG A 105 2.71 10.54 20.84
C ARG A 105 3.34 11.34 19.71
N ARG A 106 2.79 12.51 19.42
CA ARG A 106 3.31 13.45 18.40
C ARG A 106 4.84 13.40 18.41
N PRO A 107 5.49 12.89 17.35
CA PRO A 107 6.94 12.77 17.34
C PRO A 107 7.53 14.18 17.52
N ALA A 108 8.57 14.30 18.33
CA ALA A 108 9.31 15.56 18.45
C ALA A 108 10.16 15.76 17.18
N GLY A 109 10.09 16.94 16.56
CA GLY A 109 10.98 17.32 15.46
C GLY A 109 10.69 16.82 14.02
N PRO A 110 9.50 16.34 13.62
CA PRO A 110 9.20 16.14 12.19
C PRO A 110 8.91 17.46 11.45
N GLU A 111 8.79 18.59 12.16
CA GLU A 111 8.47 19.90 11.55
C GLU A 111 9.60 20.41 10.65
N ASP A 112 10.85 20.09 11.00
CA ASP A 112 12.05 20.44 10.24
C ASP A 112 12.55 19.29 9.34
N TRP A 113 11.80 18.18 9.29
CA TRP A 113 12.15 17.05 8.45
C TRP A 113 11.70 17.30 7.01
N ALA A 114 12.62 17.23 6.05
CA ALA A 114 12.26 17.16 4.64
C ALA A 114 11.84 15.72 4.33
N PHE A 115 10.56 15.52 3.97
CA PHE A 115 10.02 14.19 3.71
C PHE A 115 10.89 13.41 2.74
N ALA A 116 11.27 12.20 3.15
CA ALA A 116 12.05 11.27 2.35
C ALA A 116 11.46 9.87 2.50
N ALA A 117 11.18 9.21 1.37
CA ALA A 117 10.78 7.81 1.34
C ALA A 117 12.00 6.90 1.06
N PRO A 118 12.00 5.62 1.49
CA PRO A 118 13.11 4.69 1.26
C PRO A 118 13.45 4.45 -0.22
N SER A 119 12.47 4.67 -1.10
CA SER A 119 12.57 4.60 -2.56
C SER A 119 11.53 5.52 -3.17
N ARG A 120 11.62 5.77 -4.49
CA ARG A 120 10.63 6.57 -5.22
C ARG A 120 9.24 5.93 -5.25
N ALA A 121 9.15 4.61 -5.22
CA ALA A 121 7.88 3.92 -5.11
C ALA A 121 8.05 2.59 -4.41
N GLY A 122 6.96 2.08 -3.85
CA GLY A 122 6.92 0.82 -3.14
C GLY A 122 5.53 0.51 -2.62
N TYR A 123 5.42 -0.62 -1.93
CA TYR A 123 4.21 -1.06 -1.25
C TYR A 123 4.53 -1.43 0.20
N VAL A 124 3.73 -0.92 1.14
CA VAL A 124 3.75 -1.33 2.53
C VAL A 124 2.52 -2.17 2.80
N GLN A 125 2.73 -3.45 3.09
CA GLN A 125 1.70 -4.34 3.57
C GLN A 125 1.59 -4.22 5.09
N LEU A 126 0.38 -3.94 5.57
CA LEU A 126 0.04 -3.78 6.98
C LEU A 126 -0.20 -5.15 7.64
N PRO A 127 -0.13 -5.24 8.99
CA PRO A 127 -0.47 -6.46 9.70
C PRO A 127 -1.92 -6.90 9.42
N HIS A 128 -2.10 -8.20 9.24
CA HIS A 128 -3.37 -8.77 8.81
C HIS A 128 -4.46 -8.52 9.87
N TYR A 129 -5.54 -7.85 9.45
CA TYR A 129 -6.70 -7.48 10.28
C TYR A 129 -6.42 -6.50 11.42
N LEU A 130 -5.29 -5.79 11.41
CA LEU A 130 -5.02 -4.75 12.41
C LEU A 130 -5.67 -3.41 12.05
N PHE A 131 -5.56 -3.01 10.78
CA PHE A 131 -6.07 -1.74 10.28
C PHE A 131 -7.38 -1.93 9.52
N TRP A 132 -8.35 -1.06 9.78
CA TRP A 132 -9.68 -1.10 9.19
C TRP A 132 -10.10 0.28 8.71
N ALA A 133 -10.85 0.36 7.62
CA ALA A 133 -11.45 1.60 7.14
C ALA A 133 -12.89 1.36 6.66
N ARG A 134 -13.66 2.43 6.49
CA ARG A 134 -14.91 2.41 5.72
C ARG A 134 -14.68 3.18 4.43
N PRO A 135 -14.44 2.49 3.29
CA PRO A 135 -14.19 3.17 2.02
C PRO A 135 -15.35 4.06 1.59
N GLU A 136 -16.58 3.63 1.90
CA GLU A 136 -17.81 4.38 1.66
C GLU A 136 -18.45 4.79 2.99
N ALA A 137 -18.92 6.04 3.06
CA ALA A 137 -19.60 6.55 4.25
C ALA A 137 -20.86 5.72 4.55
N GLY A 138 -20.91 5.12 5.74
CA GLY A 138 -22.00 4.22 6.15
C GLY A 138 -21.91 2.79 5.61
N GLY A 139 -20.93 2.48 4.75
CA GLY A 139 -20.63 1.14 4.27
C GLY A 139 -19.98 0.25 5.34
N PRO A 140 -19.82 -1.07 5.09
CA PRO A 140 -19.14 -1.97 6.01
C PRO A 140 -17.66 -1.56 6.20
N ALA A 141 -17.13 -1.86 7.39
CA ALA A 141 -15.70 -1.72 7.61
C ALA A 141 -14.94 -2.86 6.92
N GLU A 142 -13.84 -2.51 6.26
CA GLU A 142 -12.97 -3.43 5.55
C GLU A 142 -11.56 -3.40 6.14
N ALA A 143 -10.94 -4.58 6.23
CA ALA A 143 -9.54 -4.67 6.59
C ALA A 143 -8.69 -4.08 5.46
N LEU A 144 -7.70 -3.27 5.86
CA LEU A 144 -6.71 -2.73 4.95
C LEU A 144 -5.58 -3.74 4.77
N ASP A 145 -5.18 -3.98 3.53
CA ASP A 145 -3.98 -4.78 3.25
C ASP A 145 -2.72 -3.94 3.33
N GLY A 146 -2.79 -2.70 2.86
CA GLY A 146 -1.59 -1.86 2.74
C GLY A 146 -1.78 -0.63 1.88
N PHE A 147 -0.68 0.04 1.57
CA PHE A 147 -0.69 1.21 0.69
C PHE A 147 0.51 1.24 -0.25
N PHE A 148 0.28 1.70 -1.47
CA PHE A 148 1.36 2.12 -2.37
C PHE A 148 1.77 3.55 -2.06
N TRP A 149 3.03 3.86 -2.33
CA TRP A 149 3.47 5.25 -2.48
C TRP A 149 4.18 5.46 -3.80
N VAL A 150 4.08 6.69 -4.31
CA VAL A 150 4.94 7.24 -5.36
C VAL A 150 5.39 8.62 -4.90
N PHE A 151 6.70 8.81 -4.75
CA PHE A 151 7.35 10.06 -4.43
C PHE A 151 8.09 10.57 -5.67
N THR A 152 7.56 11.63 -6.26
CA THR A 152 7.99 12.12 -7.57
C THR A 152 9.25 12.98 -7.47
N PRO A 153 10.00 13.17 -8.57
CA PRO A 153 11.12 14.13 -8.61
C PRO A 153 10.71 15.58 -8.30
N ALA A 154 9.44 15.93 -8.50
CA ALA A 154 8.87 17.22 -8.14
C ALA A 154 8.47 17.31 -6.65
N HIS A 155 8.93 16.37 -5.83
CA HIS A 155 8.62 16.27 -4.39
C HIS A 155 7.12 16.20 -4.11
N ARG A 156 6.38 15.41 -4.90
CA ARG A 156 4.96 15.11 -4.67
C ARG A 156 4.79 13.69 -4.19
N LEU A 157 3.88 13.48 -3.24
CA LEU A 157 3.51 12.17 -2.71
C LEU A 157 2.12 11.79 -3.20
N HIS A 158 2.05 10.65 -3.90
CA HIS A 158 0.80 9.98 -4.22
C HIS A 158 0.70 8.72 -3.36
N LEU A 159 -0.46 8.49 -2.74
CA LEU A 159 -0.74 7.28 -1.96
C LEU A 159 -2.02 6.62 -2.49
N MET A 160 -2.03 5.29 -2.49
CA MET A 160 -3.23 4.50 -2.76
C MET A 160 -3.32 3.39 -1.73
N VAL A 161 -4.38 3.40 -0.92
CA VAL A 161 -4.67 2.32 0.02
C VAL A 161 -5.39 1.20 -0.70
N ALA A 162 -5.02 -0.04 -0.38
CA ALA A 162 -5.70 -1.24 -0.80
C ALA A 162 -6.48 -1.86 0.37
N SER A 163 -7.75 -2.19 0.12
CA SER A 163 -8.65 -2.86 1.07
C SER A 163 -9.35 -4.05 0.41
N GLY A 164 -10.02 -4.85 1.25
CA GLY A 164 -10.96 -5.85 0.74
C GLY A 164 -10.31 -6.98 -0.06
N MET A 165 -9.02 -7.27 0.15
CA MET A 165 -8.29 -8.36 -0.50
C MET A 165 -8.96 -9.70 -0.16
N ARG A 166 -9.80 -10.22 -1.05
CA ARG A 166 -10.57 -11.45 -0.83
C ARG A 166 -10.37 -12.40 -1.99
N ALA A 167 -9.92 -13.62 -1.69
CA ALA A 167 -9.76 -14.66 -2.69
C ALA A 167 -11.11 -15.18 -3.25
N ASP A 168 -12.22 -14.92 -2.55
CA ASP A 168 -13.56 -15.41 -2.87
C ASP A 168 -14.45 -14.39 -3.60
N ARG A 169 -13.95 -13.16 -3.84
CA ARG A 169 -14.67 -12.13 -4.60
C ARG A 169 -13.76 -11.49 -5.64
N PRO A 170 -14.19 -11.33 -6.90
CA PRO A 170 -13.50 -10.46 -7.84
C PRO A 170 -13.59 -9.01 -7.35
N GLY A 171 -12.46 -8.38 -7.07
CA GLY A 171 -12.40 -6.96 -6.78
C GLY A 171 -11.37 -6.59 -5.72
N LEU A 172 -10.54 -5.62 -6.07
CA LEU A 172 -9.64 -4.91 -5.16
C LEU A 172 -10.31 -3.60 -4.75
N GLY A 173 -10.53 -3.37 -3.45
CA GLY A 173 -10.89 -2.06 -2.94
C GLY A 173 -9.68 -1.14 -2.99
N VAL A 174 -9.82 0.06 -3.57
CA VAL A 174 -8.76 1.07 -3.54
C VAL A 174 -9.30 2.42 -3.10
N MET A 175 -8.51 3.13 -2.30
CA MET A 175 -8.78 4.50 -1.88
C MET A 175 -7.59 5.37 -2.28
N PRO A 176 -7.67 6.14 -3.38
CA PRO A 176 -6.65 7.11 -3.72
C PRO A 176 -6.65 8.24 -2.70
N VAL A 177 -5.46 8.65 -2.28
CA VAL A 177 -5.26 9.86 -1.47
C VAL A 177 -4.93 11.01 -2.42
N PRO A 178 -5.53 12.21 -2.25
CA PRO A 178 -5.13 13.40 -3.00
C PRO A 178 -3.61 13.62 -2.95
N GLU A 179 -3.04 14.16 -4.03
CA GLU A 179 -1.61 14.47 -4.08
C GLU A 179 -1.22 15.41 -2.94
N ILE A 180 -0.05 15.15 -2.34
CA ILE A 180 0.46 15.91 -1.20
C ILE A 180 1.85 16.46 -1.55
N PRO A 181 2.10 17.76 -1.37
CA PRO A 181 3.45 18.29 -1.40
C PRO A 181 4.33 17.61 -0.34
N GLY A 182 5.57 17.26 -0.68
CA GLY A 182 6.50 16.59 0.23
C GLY A 182 6.75 17.39 1.52
N GLU A 183 6.78 18.72 1.43
CA GLU A 183 6.90 19.62 2.59
C GLU A 183 5.71 19.51 3.56
N GLU A 184 4.50 19.23 3.04
CA GLU A 184 3.31 19.01 3.87
C GLU A 184 3.29 17.61 4.46
N ALA A 185 3.78 16.60 3.73
CA ALA A 185 3.82 15.21 4.19
C ALA A 185 4.56 15.04 5.53
N SER A 186 5.59 15.85 5.79
CA SER A 186 6.28 15.90 7.08
C SER A 186 5.40 16.43 8.22
N ARG A 187 4.59 17.46 7.95
CA ARG A 187 3.67 18.04 8.95
C ARG A 187 2.58 17.05 9.35
N TRP A 188 2.10 16.26 8.39
CA TRP A 188 1.10 15.21 8.64
C TRP A 188 1.56 14.15 9.63
N ALA A 189 2.87 13.83 9.70
CA ALA A 189 3.39 12.85 10.67
C ALA A 189 3.15 13.26 12.15
N ALA A 190 3.10 14.57 12.42
CA ALA A 190 2.84 15.16 13.73
C ALA A 190 1.42 15.73 13.92
N ALA A 191 0.66 15.89 12.83
CA ALA A 191 -0.68 16.45 12.89
C ALA A 191 -1.63 15.62 13.76
N ASN A 192 -2.60 16.29 14.39
CA ASN A 192 -3.81 15.63 14.86
C ASN A 192 -4.82 15.71 13.71
N VAL A 193 -5.24 14.55 13.19
CA VAL A 193 -6.02 14.50 11.95
C VAL A 193 -7.51 14.47 12.24
N ARG A 194 -7.92 13.78 13.30
CA ARG A 194 -9.31 13.69 13.71
C ARG A 194 -9.75 14.95 14.45
N GLU A 195 -11.00 15.34 14.20
CA GLU A 195 -11.67 16.39 14.98
C GLU A 195 -11.98 15.93 16.42
N ARG A 196 -12.20 14.62 16.62
CA ARG A 196 -12.54 14.02 17.91
C ARG A 196 -11.89 12.65 18.08
N GLY A 197 -11.48 12.38 19.32
CA GLY A 197 -10.78 11.15 19.68
C GLY A 197 -9.31 11.18 19.28
N ASP A 198 -8.59 10.13 19.64
CA ASP A 198 -7.20 9.95 19.22
C ASP A 198 -7.15 9.40 17.79
N ASP A 199 -6.20 9.89 16.99
CA ASP A 199 -5.92 9.31 15.68
C ASP A 199 -5.63 7.81 15.80
N PHE A 200 -6.09 7.04 14.82
CA PHE A 200 -6.02 5.58 14.76
C PHE A 200 -6.83 4.81 15.81
N ALA A 201 -7.42 5.47 16.82
CA ALA A 201 -8.26 4.77 17.79
C ALA A 201 -9.42 4.05 17.10
N SER A 202 -9.68 2.81 17.49
CA SER A 202 -10.74 2.00 16.90
C SER A 202 -12.11 2.59 17.18
N THR A 203 -12.94 2.60 16.14
CA THR A 203 -14.37 2.94 16.17
C THR A 203 -15.25 1.69 16.06
N LEU A 204 -14.63 0.51 15.90
CA LEU A 204 -15.32 -0.76 15.73
C LEU A 204 -15.76 -1.32 17.10
N PRO A 205 -17.01 -1.79 17.25
CA PRO A 205 -17.45 -2.47 18.46
C PRO A 205 -16.58 -3.69 18.77
N GLY A 206 -16.02 -3.77 19.98
CA GLY A 206 -15.12 -4.85 20.41
C GLY A 206 -13.76 -4.88 19.70
N GLY A 207 -13.37 -3.76 19.09
CA GLY A 207 -12.11 -3.62 18.36
C GLY A 207 -11.06 -2.84 19.13
N GLU A 208 -10.99 -2.95 20.46
CA GLU A 208 -10.11 -2.14 21.32
C GLU A 208 -8.62 -2.25 20.96
N ASP A 209 -8.20 -3.39 20.42
CA ASP A 209 -6.83 -3.65 19.95
C ASP A 209 -6.61 -3.38 18.46
N LEU A 210 -7.65 -2.92 17.75
CA LEU A 210 -7.61 -2.59 16.32
C LEU A 210 -7.30 -1.11 16.09
N CYS A 211 -6.97 -0.77 14.85
CA CYS A 211 -6.76 0.60 14.42
C CYS A 211 -7.76 0.96 13.32
N SER A 212 -8.53 2.05 13.52
CA SER A 212 -9.40 2.58 12.47
C SER A 212 -8.69 3.67 11.67
N ILE A 213 -8.86 3.67 10.35
CA ILE A 213 -8.56 4.77 9.45
C ILE A 213 -9.90 5.39 9.05
N GLU A 214 -10.21 6.56 9.61
CA GLU A 214 -11.47 7.28 9.41
C GLU A 214 -11.33 8.39 8.37
N THR A 215 -10.09 8.86 8.14
CA THR A 215 -9.80 9.93 7.18
C THR A 215 -8.60 9.57 6.30
N LEU A 216 -8.55 10.16 5.10
CA LEU A 216 -7.38 10.02 4.22
C LEU A 216 -6.13 10.65 4.85
N GLY A 217 -6.27 11.68 5.68
CA GLY A 217 -5.14 12.30 6.41
C GLY A 217 -4.45 11.32 7.37
N GLU A 218 -5.17 10.37 7.94
CA GLU A 218 -4.57 9.32 8.79
C GLU A 218 -3.66 8.38 7.99
N VAL A 219 -3.96 8.14 6.71
CA VAL A 219 -3.09 7.40 5.79
C VAL A 219 -1.78 8.16 5.58
N VAL A 220 -1.87 9.46 5.32
CA VAL A 220 -0.70 10.34 5.14
C VAL A 220 0.15 10.35 6.40
N LYS A 221 -0.50 10.49 7.56
CA LYS A 221 0.17 10.46 8.86
C LYS A 221 0.86 9.12 9.09
N LEU A 222 0.23 7.99 8.76
CA LEU A 222 0.82 6.67 8.88
C LEU A 222 2.07 6.52 8.00
N ALA A 223 1.99 6.91 6.73
CA ALA A 223 3.12 6.89 5.80
C ALA A 223 4.26 7.82 6.26
N GLY A 224 3.92 9.06 6.64
CA GLY A 224 4.88 10.04 7.15
C GLY A 224 5.59 9.56 8.41
N ARG A 225 4.86 9.01 9.39
CA ARG A 225 5.45 8.42 10.61
C ARG A 225 6.36 7.24 10.28
N LEU A 226 5.94 6.36 9.38
CA LEU A 226 6.73 5.20 8.96
C LEU A 226 8.08 5.64 8.39
N PHE A 227 8.06 6.54 7.40
CA PHE A 227 9.27 6.95 6.71
C PHE A 227 10.19 7.79 7.60
N TRP A 228 9.63 8.69 8.42
CA TRP A 228 10.39 9.42 9.43
C TRP A 228 11.08 8.48 10.42
N GLN A 229 10.38 7.47 10.95
CA GLN A 229 10.98 6.55 11.91
C GLN A 229 12.01 5.60 11.28
N LEU A 230 11.85 5.24 10.00
CA LEU A 230 12.85 4.48 9.25
C LEU A 230 14.13 5.29 9.05
N GLU A 231 14.02 6.56 8.65
CA GLU A 231 15.18 7.44 8.48
C GLU A 231 15.92 7.67 9.80
N ARG A 232 15.18 7.88 10.89
CA ARG A 232 15.75 8.05 12.24
C ARG A 232 16.27 6.75 12.85
N GLY A 233 16.00 5.60 12.23
CA GLY A 233 16.44 4.29 12.69
C GLY A 233 15.69 3.75 13.91
N SER A 234 14.58 4.38 14.31
CA SER A 234 13.65 3.85 15.34
C SER A 234 12.87 2.64 14.83
N LEU A 235 12.61 2.62 13.52
CA LEU A 235 12.21 1.43 12.78
C LEU A 235 13.34 1.00 11.85
N ARG A 236 13.41 -0.29 11.53
CA ARG A 236 14.38 -0.83 10.58
C ARG A 236 13.72 -1.77 9.60
N ALA A 237 14.04 -1.61 8.32
CA ALA A 237 13.76 -2.61 7.31
C ALA A 237 14.90 -3.64 7.29
N GLY A 238 14.56 -4.91 7.46
CA GLY A 238 15.50 -6.01 7.37
C GLY A 238 16.05 -6.23 5.94
N ALA A 239 16.89 -7.25 5.81
CA ALA A 239 17.35 -7.70 4.50
C ALA A 239 16.17 -8.24 3.66
N PRO A 240 16.25 -8.21 2.31
CA PRO A 240 15.25 -8.81 1.45
C PRO A 240 15.15 -10.32 1.71
N THR A 241 13.95 -10.78 2.02
CA THR A 241 13.57 -12.19 2.05
C THR A 241 13.02 -12.56 0.67
N LYS A 242 13.30 -13.78 0.21
CA LYS A 242 12.72 -14.30 -1.04
C LYS A 242 11.18 -14.38 -0.92
N GLY A 243 10.49 -14.12 -2.02
CA GLY A 243 9.07 -14.40 -2.14
C GLY A 243 8.78 -15.90 -2.07
N GLY A 244 7.51 -16.25 -1.86
CA GLY A 244 7.02 -17.63 -1.95
C GLY A 244 6.69 -18.04 -3.39
N ASP A 245 6.25 -19.29 -3.57
CA ASP A 245 5.95 -19.86 -4.90
C ASP A 245 4.58 -19.43 -5.47
N GLY A 246 3.93 -18.40 -4.90
CA GLY A 246 2.66 -17.84 -5.39
C GLY A 246 1.41 -18.74 -5.20
N GLY A 247 1.58 -20.04 -4.89
CA GLY A 247 0.51 -21.03 -4.91
C GLY A 247 0.07 -21.60 -3.54
N SER A 248 0.74 -21.28 -2.44
CA SER A 248 0.40 -21.80 -1.11
C SER A 248 0.88 -20.86 0.01
N GLY A 249 -0.01 -20.47 0.91
CA GLY A 249 0.41 -19.93 2.21
C GLY A 249 1.11 -21.03 3.04
N PRO A 250 1.96 -20.68 4.03
CA PRO A 250 2.60 -21.67 4.89
C PRO A 250 1.55 -22.57 5.55
N SER A 251 1.75 -23.88 5.46
CA SER A 251 0.81 -24.88 5.96
C SER A 251 0.60 -24.76 7.47
N GLU A 252 -0.65 -24.66 7.91
CA GLU A 252 -1.00 -24.83 9.32
C GLU A 252 -0.70 -26.28 9.72
N GLY A 253 0.28 -26.48 10.59
CA GLY A 253 0.45 -27.78 11.24
C GLY A 253 -0.76 -28.05 12.14
N GLY A 254 -1.70 -28.88 11.66
CA GLY A 254 -2.69 -29.57 12.48
C GLY A 254 -4.00 -28.83 12.77
N VAL A 255 -4.66 -28.25 11.76
CA VAL A 255 -6.05 -27.75 11.89
C VAL A 255 -6.99 -28.47 10.91
N ASP A 256 -8.15 -28.84 11.43
CA ASP A 256 -9.21 -29.64 10.81
C ASP A 256 -9.70 -29.03 9.46
N PRO A 257 -9.70 -29.78 8.33
CA PRO A 257 -9.99 -29.26 6.99
C PRO A 257 -11.37 -28.57 6.84
N ALA A 258 -12.30 -28.81 7.76
CA ALA A 258 -13.65 -28.22 7.74
C ALA A 258 -13.71 -26.75 8.21
N THR A 259 -12.62 -26.18 8.75
CA THR A 259 -12.56 -24.78 9.21
C THR A 259 -11.51 -23.93 8.50
N SER A 260 -10.85 -24.47 7.46
CA SER A 260 -9.79 -23.77 6.75
C SER A 260 -10.34 -22.62 5.89
N SER A 261 -10.39 -21.41 6.46
CA SER A 261 -10.24 -20.20 5.66
C SER A 261 -8.91 -20.33 4.94
N ARG A 262 -8.95 -20.66 3.63
CA ARG A 262 -7.76 -20.87 2.79
C ARG A 262 -6.74 -19.76 3.07
N ALA A 263 -5.58 -20.13 3.62
CA ALA A 263 -4.57 -19.14 4.03
C ALA A 263 -4.28 -18.17 2.86
N PRO A 264 -4.13 -16.86 3.12
CA PRO A 264 -3.82 -15.89 2.08
C PRO A 264 -2.57 -16.33 1.33
N LEU A 265 -2.66 -16.26 0.00
CA LEU A 265 -1.59 -16.62 -0.91
C LEU A 265 -0.33 -15.81 -0.60
N ALA A 266 0.83 -16.44 -0.70
CA ALA A 266 2.11 -15.76 -0.51
C ALA A 266 2.50 -14.98 -1.77
N SER A 267 3.03 -13.77 -1.58
CA SER A 267 3.62 -12.98 -2.66
C SER A 267 4.86 -13.67 -3.21
N THR A 268 5.04 -13.57 -4.53
CA THR A 268 6.24 -14.00 -5.26
C THR A 268 7.37 -12.97 -5.20
N LEU A 269 7.07 -11.75 -4.76
CA LEU A 269 8.02 -10.64 -4.71
C LEU A 269 8.98 -10.74 -3.52
N PRO A 270 10.24 -10.30 -3.68
CA PRO A 270 11.14 -10.14 -2.54
C PRO A 270 10.63 -9.04 -1.60
N TRP A 271 10.64 -9.30 -0.30
CA TRP A 271 10.05 -8.40 0.70
C TRP A 271 10.98 -8.16 1.88
N ARG A 272 10.78 -7.05 2.59
CA ARG A 272 11.56 -6.69 3.79
C ARG A 272 10.63 -6.55 4.99
N LEU A 273 10.95 -7.19 6.11
CA LEU A 273 10.22 -6.97 7.36
C LEU A 273 10.66 -5.65 8.00
N ILE A 274 9.69 -4.84 8.42
CA ILE A 274 9.91 -3.63 9.22
C ILE A 274 9.64 -3.97 10.69
N THR A 275 10.65 -3.79 11.53
CA THR A 275 10.57 -4.02 12.98
C THR A 275 11.01 -2.78 13.75
N THR A 276 10.72 -2.77 15.05
CA THR A 276 11.30 -1.80 15.98
C THR A 276 12.80 -2.06 16.15
N ALA A 277 13.57 -1.02 16.43
CA ALA A 277 15.03 -1.14 16.59
C ALA A 277 15.46 -1.97 17.82
N GLU A 278 14.57 -2.15 18.81
CA GLU A 278 14.82 -2.88 20.05
C GLU A 278 14.51 -4.38 19.94
N ALA A 279 13.87 -4.83 18.86
CA ALA A 279 13.59 -6.24 18.62
C ALA A 279 14.83 -6.96 18.04
N ARG A 280 15.67 -7.52 18.91
CA ARG A 280 16.67 -8.54 18.57
C ARG A 280 16.38 -9.84 19.30
#